data_AF-A0A1M4UW80-F1
#
_entry.id   AF-A0A1M4UW80-F1
#
_cell.length_a   1.000
_cell.length_b   1.000
_cell.length_c   1.000
_cell.angle_alpha   90.00
_cell.angle_beta   90.00
_cell.angle_gamma   90.00
#
_symmetry.space_group_name_H-M   'P 1'
#
loop_
_entity.id
_entity.type
_entity.pdbx_description
1 polymer ?
#
loop_
_entity_poly.entity_id
_entity_poly.type
_entity_poly.pdbx_seq_one_letter_code
_entity_poly.pdbx_strand_id
1 'polypeptide(L)'
;MAEETNQQPQQTQDGAQPQAGTQFPPEFFECVNEYLELTHKQSQKYGERNISLAVLFAAARFNAHVFLTLVKPIDAANERKPFLDYMTTMYRRMLNEHLDGFGEERGIDVGDSELADEYRAAGIKIGRLKQDAETAAANQ
;
A
#
# COMPACT_ATOMS: atom_id res chain seq x y z
N MET A 1 29.02 49.29 -16.94
CA MET A 1 28.33 48.00 -17.13
C MET A 1 29.31 46.90 -16.76
N ALA A 2 29.19 46.40 -15.53
CA ALA A 2 29.86 45.20 -15.03
C ALA A 2 28.92 44.67 -13.95
N GLU A 3 27.99 43.80 -14.34
CA GLU A 3 27.04 43.16 -13.44
C GLU A 3 27.75 41.98 -12.77
N GLU A 4 27.83 42.06 -11.44
CA GLU A 4 28.27 40.98 -10.56
C GLU A 4 27.21 39.87 -10.56
N THR A 5 27.52 38.74 -11.20
CA THR A 5 26.65 37.56 -11.17
C THR A 5 26.79 36.86 -9.82
N ASN A 6 25.85 37.17 -8.93
CA ASN A 6 25.62 36.54 -7.63
C ASN A 6 25.24 35.05 -7.83
N GLN A 7 26.14 34.12 -7.51
CA GLN A 7 25.87 32.68 -7.50
C GLN A 7 25.39 32.26 -6.09
N GLN A 8 24.07 32.08 -5.95
CA GLN A 8 23.51 31.34 -4.81
C GLN A 8 23.55 29.83 -5.11
N PRO A 9 24.05 28.99 -4.19
CA PRO A 9 23.95 27.54 -4.34
C PRO A 9 22.51 27.07 -4.15
N GLN A 10 22.00 26.41 -5.18
CA GLN A 10 20.69 25.79 -5.28
C GLN A 10 20.57 24.65 -4.25
N GLN A 11 19.78 24.87 -3.21
CA GLN A 11 19.40 23.82 -2.26
C GLN A 11 18.47 22.82 -2.96
N THR A 12 18.91 21.57 -3.04
CA THR A 12 18.12 20.40 -3.41
C THR A 12 17.02 20.17 -2.37
N GLN A 13 15.81 20.66 -2.67
CA GLN A 13 14.58 20.24 -2.02
C GLN A 13 13.89 19.22 -2.93
N ASP A 14 14.18 17.93 -2.75
CA ASP A 14 13.22 16.88 -3.08
C ASP A 14 12.71 16.32 -1.76
N GLY A 15 11.74 17.03 -1.21
CA GLY A 15 10.97 16.61 -0.06
C GLY A 15 10.11 15.41 -0.44
N ALA A 16 10.18 14.37 0.39
CA ALA A 16 9.14 13.36 0.47
C ALA A 16 7.81 14.06 0.77
N GLN A 17 7.01 14.30 -0.26
CA GLN A 17 5.62 14.73 -0.09
C GLN A 17 4.85 13.58 0.56
N PRO A 18 4.07 13.82 1.62
CA PRO A 18 3.11 12.85 2.13
C PRO A 18 2.13 12.52 0.99
N GLN A 19 2.16 11.28 0.52
CA GLN A 19 1.25 10.82 -0.52
C GLN A 19 -0.18 10.87 0.03
N ALA A 20 -0.94 11.88 -0.38
CA ALA A 20 -2.40 11.85 -0.33
C ALA A 20 -2.84 10.52 -0.98
N GLY A 21 -3.72 9.78 -0.31
CA GLY A 21 -4.08 8.40 -0.68
C GLY A 21 -4.28 8.23 -2.18
N THR A 22 -3.62 7.22 -2.76
CA THR A 22 -3.63 6.95 -4.20
C THR A 22 -5.08 6.87 -4.69
N GLN A 23 -5.49 7.85 -5.49
CA GLN A 23 -6.85 7.89 -6.04
C GLN A 23 -6.90 7.01 -7.29
N PHE A 24 -7.50 5.83 -7.16
CA PHE A 24 -7.69 4.90 -8.28
C PHE A 24 -8.93 5.25 -9.10
N PRO A 25 -8.89 5.06 -10.43
CA PRO A 25 -10.07 5.26 -11.29
C PRO A 25 -11.13 4.18 -11.00
N PRO A 26 -12.42 4.42 -11.28
CA PRO A 26 -13.48 3.43 -11.02
C PRO A 26 -13.24 2.05 -11.62
N GLU A 27 -12.68 2.00 -12.84
CA GLU A 27 -12.37 0.78 -13.58
C GLU A 27 -11.35 -0.10 -12.86
N PHE A 28 -10.47 0.49 -12.04
CA PHE A 28 -9.58 -0.28 -11.17
C PHE A 28 -10.38 -1.12 -10.17
N PHE A 29 -11.40 -0.54 -9.55
CA PHE A 29 -12.23 -1.24 -8.57
C PHE A 29 -13.13 -2.30 -9.22
N GLU A 30 -13.53 -2.10 -10.48
CA GLU A 30 -14.20 -3.13 -11.27
C GLU A 30 -13.30 -4.37 -11.40
N CYS A 31 -12.05 -4.20 -11.83
CA CYS A 31 -11.09 -5.31 -11.92
C CYS A 31 -10.81 -5.97 -10.56
N VAL A 32 -10.69 -5.18 -9.48
CA VAL A 32 -10.54 -5.73 -8.12
C VAL A 32 -11.74 -6.61 -7.75
N ASN A 33 -12.96 -6.16 -8.03
CA ASN A 33 -14.17 -6.93 -7.75
C ASN A 33 -14.22 -8.23 -8.55
N GLU A 34 -13.79 -8.24 -9.82
CA GLU A 34 -13.68 -9.46 -10.61
C GLU A 34 -12.71 -10.47 -9.98
N TYR A 35 -11.56 -10.01 -9.47
CA TYR A 35 -10.63 -10.88 -8.74
C TYR A 35 -11.25 -11.41 -7.43
N LEU A 36 -11.98 -10.57 -6.69
CA LEU A 36 -12.66 -10.98 -5.46
C LEU A 36 -13.76 -12.02 -5.73
N GLU A 37 -14.56 -11.84 -6.78
CA GLU A 37 -15.60 -12.79 -7.15
C GLU A 37 -14.98 -14.16 -7.52
N LEU A 38 -13.93 -14.16 -8.34
CA LEU A 38 -13.23 -15.38 -8.72
C LEU A 38 -12.63 -16.11 -7.50
N THR A 39 -11.96 -15.37 -6.62
CA THR A 39 -11.31 -15.94 -5.44
C THR A 39 -12.32 -16.44 -4.43
N HIS A 40 -13.46 -15.76 -4.26
CA HIS A 40 -14.59 -16.24 -3.48
C HIS A 40 -15.12 -17.57 -4.03
N LYS A 41 -15.37 -17.65 -5.34
CA LYS A 41 -15.82 -18.90 -5.98
C LYS A 41 -14.81 -20.04 -5.79
N GLN A 42 -13.52 -19.74 -5.91
CA GLN A 42 -12.47 -20.73 -5.70
C GLN A 42 -12.36 -21.15 -4.23
N SER A 43 -12.55 -20.23 -3.28
CA SER A 43 -12.42 -20.52 -1.85
C SER A 43 -13.48 -21.51 -1.37
N GLN A 44 -14.71 -21.42 -1.91
CA GLN A 44 -15.78 -22.39 -1.64
C GLN A 44 -15.42 -23.82 -2.09
N LYS A 45 -14.55 -23.97 -3.10
CA LYS A 45 -14.18 -25.28 -3.66
C LYS A 45 -12.88 -25.84 -3.07
N TYR A 46 -11.89 -24.99 -2.85
CA TYR A 46 -10.52 -25.41 -2.52
C TYR A 46 -10.08 -24.99 -1.11
N GLY A 47 -10.92 -24.26 -0.37
CA GLY A 47 -10.63 -23.74 0.96
C GLY A 47 -9.88 -22.40 0.94
N GLU A 48 -10.24 -21.52 1.87
CA GLU A 48 -9.73 -20.14 1.93
C GLU A 48 -8.20 -20.07 2.06
N ARG A 49 -7.60 -20.92 2.90
CA ARG A 49 -6.14 -20.93 3.09
C ARG A 49 -5.38 -21.24 1.80
N ASN A 50 -5.87 -22.20 1.02
CA ASN A 50 -5.23 -22.58 -0.24
C ASN A 50 -5.37 -21.47 -1.29
N ILE A 51 -6.53 -20.82 -1.34
CA ILE A 51 -6.78 -19.74 -2.30
C ILE A 51 -6.04 -18.46 -1.92
N SER A 52 -5.90 -18.15 -0.64
CA SER A 52 -5.04 -17.05 -0.18
C SER A 52 -3.61 -17.21 -0.71
N LEU A 53 -3.02 -18.41 -0.60
CA LEU A 53 -1.70 -18.69 -1.15
C LEU A 53 -1.68 -18.67 -2.69
N ALA A 54 -2.71 -19.22 -3.35
CA ALA A 54 -2.80 -19.23 -4.80
C ALA A 54 -2.86 -17.81 -5.40
N VAL A 55 -3.57 -16.89 -4.76
CA VAL A 55 -3.65 -15.47 -5.16
C VAL A 55 -2.28 -14.81 -5.08
N LEU A 56 -1.55 -15.01 -3.97
CA LEU A 56 -0.19 -14.48 -3.84
C LEU A 56 0.74 -15.00 -4.93
N PHE A 57 0.66 -16.29 -5.25
CA PHE A 57 1.46 -16.90 -6.31
C PHE A 57 1.11 -16.36 -7.70
N ALA A 58 -0.19 -16.21 -7.98
CA ALA A 58 -0.68 -15.64 -9.24
C ALA A 58 -0.25 -14.17 -9.40
N ALA A 59 -0.41 -13.36 -8.35
CA ALA A 59 0.03 -11.97 -8.32
C ALA A 59 1.53 -11.86 -8.55
N ALA A 60 2.35 -12.68 -7.88
CA ALA A 60 3.80 -12.70 -8.09
C ALA A 60 4.18 -13.01 -9.55
N ARG A 61 3.51 -14.01 -10.16
CA ARG A 61 3.77 -14.38 -11.57
C ARG A 61 3.38 -13.26 -12.54
N PHE A 62 2.22 -12.64 -12.33
CA PHE A 62 1.77 -11.51 -13.13
C PHE A 62 2.72 -10.31 -12.99
N ASN A 63 3.09 -9.96 -11.76
CA ASN A 63 3.97 -8.84 -11.49
C ASN A 63 5.40 -9.07 -12.00
N ALA A 64 5.89 -10.31 -12.02
CA ALA A 64 7.16 -10.65 -12.68
C ALA A 64 7.09 -10.45 -14.20
N HIS A 65 5.94 -10.72 -14.82
CA HIS A 65 5.72 -10.38 -16.24
C HIS A 65 5.72 -8.87 -16.44
N VAL A 66 5.00 -8.11 -15.61
CA VAL A 66 4.97 -6.63 -15.66
C VAL A 66 6.36 -6.02 -15.48
N PHE A 67 7.18 -6.56 -14.58
CA PHE A 67 8.57 -6.12 -14.43
C PHE A 67 9.34 -6.19 -15.75
N LEU A 68 9.20 -7.30 -16.48
CA LEU A 68 9.88 -7.50 -17.76
C LEU A 68 9.29 -6.67 -18.91
N THR A 69 8.06 -6.14 -18.77
CA THR A 69 7.48 -5.22 -19.77
C THR A 69 7.85 -3.76 -19.50
N LEU A 70 8.10 -3.40 -18.23
CA LEU A 70 8.42 -2.02 -17.83
C LEU A 70 9.92 -1.72 -17.83
N VAL A 71 10.76 -2.72 -17.53
CA VAL A 71 12.20 -2.53 -17.36
C VAL A 71 12.95 -2.91 -18.63
N LYS A 72 13.89 -2.05 -19.05
CA LYS A 72 14.80 -2.38 -20.15
C LYS A 72 15.66 -3.59 -19.78
N PRO A 73 15.90 -4.55 -20.69
CA PRO A 73 16.68 -5.75 -20.36
C PRO A 73 18.06 -5.47 -19.76
N ILE A 74 18.72 -4.38 -20.16
CA ILE A 74 20.04 -3.99 -19.66
C ILE A 74 20.02 -3.54 -18.19
N ASP A 75 18.90 -3.02 -17.71
CA ASP A 75 18.73 -2.49 -16.36
C ASP A 75 18.10 -3.52 -15.39
N ALA A 76 17.58 -4.63 -15.92
CA ALA A 76 16.80 -5.63 -15.17
C ALA A 76 17.51 -6.20 -13.93
N ALA A 77 18.84 -6.33 -13.96
CA ALA A 77 19.60 -6.79 -12.79
C ALA A 77 19.58 -5.76 -11.65
N ASN A 78 19.67 -4.47 -11.99
CA ASN A 78 19.73 -3.37 -11.03
C ASN A 78 18.34 -3.00 -10.50
N GLU A 79 17.31 -3.10 -11.34
CA GLU A 79 15.91 -2.74 -11.00
C GLU A 79 15.17 -3.82 -10.20
N ARG A 80 15.70 -5.06 -10.13
CA ARG A 80 15.03 -6.17 -9.44
C ARG A 80 14.71 -5.82 -7.99
N LYS A 81 15.71 -5.36 -7.23
CA LYS A 81 15.53 -5.08 -5.80
C LYS A 81 14.56 -3.91 -5.57
N PRO A 82 14.75 -2.73 -6.20
CA PRO A 82 13.79 -1.63 -6.10
C PRO A 82 12.35 -2.04 -6.41
N PHE A 83 12.14 -2.85 -7.45
CA PHE A 83 10.80 -3.34 -7.81
C PHE A 83 10.21 -4.25 -6.71
N LEU A 84 10.99 -5.18 -6.16
CA LEU A 84 10.53 -6.04 -5.06
C LEU A 84 10.20 -5.24 -3.80
N ASP A 85 11.03 -4.27 -3.45
CA ASP A 85 10.83 -3.40 -2.29
C ASP A 85 9.55 -2.58 -2.46
N TYR A 86 9.31 -2.02 -3.65
CA TYR A 86 8.09 -1.29 -3.99
C TYR A 86 6.84 -2.17 -3.86
N MET A 87 6.82 -3.32 -4.54
CA MET A 87 5.63 -4.20 -4.57
C MET A 87 5.28 -4.74 -3.18
N THR A 88 6.29 -5.13 -2.39
CA THR A 88 6.06 -5.67 -1.05
C THR A 88 5.66 -4.60 -0.04
N THR A 89 6.21 -3.38 -0.16
CA THR A 89 5.80 -2.24 0.68
C THR A 89 4.35 -1.85 0.39
N MET A 90 3.95 -1.78 -0.88
CA MET A 90 2.54 -1.51 -1.23
C MET A 90 1.60 -2.57 -0.67
N TYR A 91 1.93 -3.85 -0.84
CA TYR A 91 1.08 -4.93 -0.32
C TYR A 91 0.95 -4.87 1.20
N ARG A 92 2.06 -4.64 1.91
CA ARG A 92 2.07 -4.49 3.37
C ARG A 92 1.16 -3.36 3.83
N ARG A 93 1.22 -2.19 3.18
CA ARG A 93 0.34 -1.04 3.46
C ARG A 93 -1.14 -1.38 3.29
N MET A 94 -1.52 -1.86 2.09
CA MET A 94 -2.91 -2.21 1.80
C MET A 94 -3.45 -3.30 2.73
N LEU A 95 -2.63 -4.31 3.07
CA LEU A 95 -3.04 -5.37 3.97
C LEU A 95 -3.28 -4.86 5.40
N ASN A 96 -2.40 -3.99 5.91
CA ASN A 96 -2.61 -3.33 7.21
C ASN A 96 -3.94 -2.56 7.22
N GLU A 97 -4.18 -1.71 6.21
CA GLU A 97 -5.43 -0.95 6.06
C GLU A 97 -6.68 -1.85 6.08
N HIS A 98 -6.63 -2.98 5.37
CA HIS A 98 -7.75 -3.92 5.35
C HIS A 98 -7.93 -4.69 6.67
N LEU A 99 -6.84 -5.04 7.37
CA LEU A 99 -6.93 -5.66 8.70
C LEU A 99 -7.58 -4.71 9.69
N ASP A 100 -7.16 -3.45 9.71
CA ASP A 100 -7.74 -2.43 10.56
C ASP A 100 -9.22 -2.18 10.22
N GLY A 101 -9.54 -2.07 8.93
CA GLY A 101 -10.92 -1.89 8.46
C GLY A 101 -11.84 -3.06 8.83
N PHE A 102 -11.40 -4.30 8.63
CA PHE A 102 -12.20 -5.48 9.00
C PHE A 102 -12.28 -5.70 10.51
N GLY A 103 -11.20 -5.42 11.23
CA GLY A 103 -11.19 -5.44 12.69
C GLY A 103 -12.23 -4.45 13.23
N GLU A 104 -12.24 -3.24 12.69
CA GLU A 104 -13.22 -2.21 13.00
C GLU A 104 -14.66 -2.64 12.71
N GLU A 105 -14.93 -3.09 11.48
CA GLU A 105 -16.27 -3.52 11.05
C GLU A 105 -16.83 -4.64 11.94
N ARG A 106 -15.96 -5.52 12.42
CA ARG A 106 -16.33 -6.73 13.17
C ARG A 106 -16.19 -6.58 14.68
N GLY A 107 -15.70 -5.45 15.18
CA GLY A 107 -15.43 -5.25 16.61
C GLY A 107 -14.31 -6.15 17.15
N ILE A 108 -13.32 -6.48 16.32
CA ILE A 108 -12.19 -7.36 16.65
C ILE A 108 -10.93 -6.51 16.76
N ASP A 109 -10.22 -6.62 17.90
CA ASP A 109 -8.88 -6.04 18.04
C ASP A 109 -7.87 -6.84 17.22
N VAL A 110 -7.28 -6.18 16.22
CA VAL A 110 -6.26 -6.74 15.31
C VAL A 110 -4.84 -6.26 15.66
N GLY A 111 -4.68 -5.53 16.78
CA GLY A 111 -3.41 -4.98 17.22
C GLY A 111 -3.09 -3.59 16.64
N ASP A 112 -1.87 -3.13 16.88
CA ASP A 112 -1.34 -1.89 16.30
C ASP A 112 -0.80 -2.17 14.90
N SER A 113 -1.25 -1.39 13.91
CA SER A 113 -0.58 -1.36 12.62
C SER A 113 0.86 -0.89 12.80
N GLU A 114 1.81 -1.60 12.18
CA GLU A 114 3.22 -1.20 12.15
C GLU A 114 3.44 0.16 11.45
N LEU A 115 2.44 0.64 10.72
CA LEU A 115 2.44 1.90 10.00
C LEU A 115 1.66 3.01 10.73
N ALA A 116 1.23 2.77 11.98
CA ALA A 116 0.40 3.71 12.74
C ALA A 116 1.01 5.12 12.81
N ASP A 117 2.33 5.23 12.98
CA ASP A 117 3.02 6.53 13.02
C ASP A 117 3.03 7.22 11.66
N GLU A 118 3.25 6.48 10.58
CA GLU A 118 3.20 7.00 9.20
C GLU A 118 1.80 7.50 8.85
N TYR A 119 0.77 6.73 9.18
CA TYR A 119 -0.61 7.11 8.97
C TYR A 119 -1.03 8.33 9.78
N ARG A 120 -0.61 8.42 11.06
CA ARG A 120 -0.84 9.60 11.91
C ARG A 120 -0.18 10.84 11.32
N ALA A 121 1.05 10.72 10.83
CA ALA A 121 1.77 11.81 10.18
C ALA A 121 1.13 12.24 8.84
N ALA A 122 0.53 11.29 8.12
CA ALA A 122 -0.16 11.53 6.84
C ALA A 122 -1.62 11.98 6.99
N GLY A 123 -2.16 12.03 8.23
CA GLY A 123 -3.57 12.35 8.48
C GLY A 123 -4.55 11.28 7.96
N ILE A 124 -4.06 10.07 7.70
CA ILE A 124 -4.87 8.94 7.25
C ILE A 124 -5.56 8.34 8.48
N LYS A 125 -6.90 8.35 8.48
CA LYS A 125 -7.69 7.76 9.55
C LYS A 125 -7.71 6.24 9.40
N ILE A 126 -6.96 5.56 10.24
CA ILE A 126 -7.07 4.11 10.44
C ILE A 126 -8.17 3.86 11.48
N GLY A 127 -9.07 2.90 11.23
CA GLY A 127 -9.89 2.22 12.24
C GLY A 127 -10.59 3.13 13.28
N ARG A 128 -11.89 3.44 13.10
CA ARG A 128 -12.72 4.25 14.03
C ARG A 128 -12.67 3.76 15.48
N LEU A 129 -12.51 2.46 15.74
CA LEU A 129 -12.56 1.89 17.11
C LEU A 129 -11.42 2.35 18.03
N LYS A 130 -10.21 2.63 17.53
CA LYS A 130 -9.11 3.08 18.39
C LYS A 130 -9.27 4.52 18.85
N GLN A 131 -9.83 5.37 18.00
CA GLN A 131 -10.16 6.75 18.38
C GLN A 131 -11.19 6.79 19.51
N ASP A 132 -12.17 5.89 19.50
CA ASP A 132 -13.18 5.81 20.55
C ASP A 132 -12.59 5.31 21.88
N ALA A 133 -11.66 4.34 21.85
CA ALA A 133 -10.98 3.83 23.04
C ALA A 133 -10.01 4.85 23.66
N GLU A 134 -9.20 5.54 22.85
CA GLU A 134 -8.26 6.57 23.32
C GLU A 134 -8.98 7.83 23.80
N THR A 135 -10.07 8.23 23.12
CA THR A 135 -10.91 9.37 23.55
C THR A 135 -11.68 9.06 24.84
N ALA A 136 -12.10 7.81 25.04
CA ALA A 136 -12.73 7.37 26.28
C ALA A 136 -11.74 7.28 27.45
N ALA A 137 -10.46 6.99 27.18
CA ALA A 137 -9.38 6.98 28.18
C ALA A 137 -8.87 8.39 28.53
N ALA A 138 -8.87 9.32 27.56
CA ALA A 138 -8.43 10.70 27.78
C ALA A 138 -9.46 11.59 28.51
N ASN A 139 -10.73 11.14 28.58
CA ASN A 139 -11.83 11.82 29.26
C ASN A 139 -12.20 11.19 30.62
N GLN A 140 -11.36 10.30 31.16
CA GLN A 140 -11.44 9.74 32.52
C GLN A 140 -10.27 10.22 33.37
#